data_AF-A0A1Z4UZT3-F1
#
_entry.id   AF-A0A1Z4UZT3-F1
#
_cell.length_a   1.000
_cell.length_b   1.000
_cell.length_c   1.000
_cell.angle_alpha   90.00
_cell.angle_beta   90.00
_cell.angle_gamma   90.00
#
_symmetry.space_group_name_H-M   'P 1'
#
loop_
_entity.id
_entity.type
_entity.pdbx_description
1 polymer ?
#
loop_
_entity_poly.entity_id
_entity_poly.type
_entity_poly.pdbx_seq_one_letter_code
_entity_poly.pdbx_strand_id
1 'polypeptide(L)'
;MSSISKSLRQQVINEAGYRCEYCRTSSRLIGMPLVMDHILPSSLGGSDERENLAACCYRCNEFKGAKIKANDPVTNESISLFNARLQRWLDHFQWANV
;
A
#
# COMPACT_ATOMS: atom_id res chain seq x y z
N MET A 1 12.39 6.54 16.28
CA MET A 1 11.09 6.50 15.57
C MET A 1 11.06 7.69 14.65
N SER A 2 11.42 7.47 13.38
CA SER A 2 11.26 8.52 12.37
C SER A 2 9.75 8.73 12.16
N SER A 3 9.30 9.97 12.30
CA SER A 3 7.88 10.32 12.22
C SER A 3 7.62 10.91 10.85
N ILE A 4 6.88 10.18 10.00
CA ILE A 4 6.47 10.65 8.68
C ILE A 4 5.75 12.00 8.84
N SER A 5 6.28 13.04 8.20
CA SER A 5 5.77 14.41 8.35
C SER A 5 4.31 14.52 7.88
N LYS A 6 3.54 15.42 8.51
CA LYS A 6 2.13 15.63 8.14
C LYS A 6 1.96 16.04 6.68
N SER A 7 2.88 16.86 6.15
CA SER A 7 2.88 17.29 4.76
C SER A 7 3.09 16.11 3.80
N LEU A 8 4.05 15.24 4.08
CA LEU A 8 4.31 14.05 3.27
C LEU A 8 3.13 13.07 3.30
N ARG A 9 2.52 12.85 4.48
CA ARG A 9 1.30 12.04 4.59
C ARG A 9 0.17 12.59 3.72
N GLN A 10 -0.03 13.90 3.76
CA GLN A 10 -1.08 14.54 2.97
C GLN A 10 -0.80 14.45 1.47
N GLN A 11 0.46 14.62 1.06
CA GLN A 11 0.88 14.44 -0.32
C GLN A 11 0.53 13.04 -0.84
N VAL A 12 0.95 12.00 -0.13
CA VAL A 12 0.71 10.60 -0.51
C VAL A 12 -0.80 10.28 -0.59
N ILE A 13 -1.59 10.79 0.35
CA ILE A 13 -3.07 10.62 0.34
C ILE A 13 -3.72 11.32 -0.86
N ASN A 14 -3.24 12.53 -1.20
CA ASN A 14 -3.76 13.29 -2.33
C ASN A 14 -3.47 12.60 -3.66
N GLU A 15 -2.25 12.12 -3.85
CA GLU A 15 -1.84 11.35 -5.03
C GLU A 15 -2.66 10.05 -5.18
N ALA A 16 -2.99 9.41 -4.05
CA ALA A 16 -3.84 8.24 -4.03
C ALA A 16 -5.33 8.56 -4.30
N GLY A 17 -5.71 9.83 -4.39
CA GLY A 17 -7.09 10.28 -4.61
C GLY A 17 -8.02 9.87 -3.46
N TYR A 18 -7.53 9.90 -2.21
CA TYR A 18 -8.25 9.45 -1.02
C TYR A 18 -8.77 8.01 -1.11
N ARG A 19 -8.03 7.14 -1.81
CA ARG A 19 -8.31 5.71 -1.94
C ARG A 19 -7.12 4.90 -1.45
N CYS A 20 -7.38 3.72 -0.92
CA CYS A 20 -6.31 2.76 -0.65
C CYS A 20 -5.62 2.38 -1.95
N GLU A 21 -4.28 2.39 -1.98
CA GLU A 21 -3.52 2.09 -3.19
C GLU A 21 -3.47 0.60 -3.52
N TYR A 22 -3.83 -0.28 -2.57
CA TYR A 22 -3.93 -1.71 -2.80
C TYR A 22 -5.31 -2.15 -3.25
N CYS A 23 -6.38 -1.74 -2.55
CA CYS A 23 -7.74 -2.18 -2.87
C CYS A 23 -8.59 -1.14 -3.61
N ARG A 24 -8.11 0.10 -3.78
CA ARG A 24 -8.82 1.23 -4.43
C ARG A 24 -10.13 1.69 -3.76
N THR A 25 -10.50 1.09 -2.62
CA THR A 25 -11.62 1.55 -1.80
C THR A 25 -11.34 2.94 -1.24
N SER A 26 -12.33 3.84 -1.35
CA SER A 26 -12.24 5.20 -0.83
C SER A 26 -12.26 5.22 0.69
N SER A 27 -11.47 6.11 1.30
CA SER A 27 -11.50 6.36 2.75
C SER A 27 -12.90 6.74 3.25
N ARG A 28 -13.70 7.42 2.43
CA ARG A 28 -15.10 7.76 2.73
C ARG A 28 -15.98 6.53 2.91
N LEU A 29 -15.76 5.48 2.10
CA LEU A 29 -16.50 4.22 2.22
C LEU A 29 -15.99 3.37 3.38
N ILE A 30 -14.68 3.41 3.64
CA ILE A 30 -14.06 2.72 4.78
C ILE A 30 -14.54 3.35 6.11
N GLY A 31 -14.84 4.65 6.12
CA GLY A 31 -15.22 5.39 7.32
C GLY A 31 -14.06 5.70 8.27
N MET A 32 -12.82 5.46 7.83
CA MET A 32 -11.59 5.66 8.61
C MET A 32 -10.51 6.34 7.76
N PRO A 33 -9.59 7.11 8.38
CA PRO A 33 -8.44 7.68 7.69
C PRO A 33 -7.54 6.59 7.07
N LEU A 34 -6.88 6.94 5.96
CA LEU A 34 -5.82 6.09 5.41
C LEU A 34 -4.57 6.19 6.30
N VAL A 35 -3.84 5.09 6.38
CA VAL A 35 -2.54 4.98 7.04
C VAL A 35 -1.42 4.97 6.01
N MET A 36 -0.20 5.29 6.44
CA MET A 36 0.98 5.13 5.61
C MET A 36 1.51 3.71 5.80
N ASP A 37 1.51 2.92 4.73
CA ASP A 37 2.23 1.66 4.67
C ASP A 37 3.62 1.89 4.05
N HIS A 38 4.63 1.25 4.61
CA HIS A 38 5.96 1.18 4.02
C HIS A 38 6.04 0.00 3.06
N ILE A 39 6.26 0.25 1.77
CA ILE A 39 6.33 -0.77 0.73
C ILE A 39 7.43 -1.78 1.06
N LEU A 40 8.64 -1.30 1.33
CA LEU A 40 9.65 -2.00 2.12
C LEU A 40 9.43 -1.64 3.59
N PRO A 41 9.05 -2.57 4.48
CA PRO A 41 8.82 -2.30 5.89
C PRO A 41 9.99 -1.61 6.56
N SER A 42 9.71 -0.69 7.48
CA SER A 42 10.72 -0.02 8.30
C SER A 42 11.57 -1.00 9.12
N SER A 43 10.99 -2.12 9.57
CA SER A 43 11.71 -3.21 10.24
C SER A 43 12.75 -3.91 9.35
N LEU A 44 12.66 -3.73 8.03
CA LEU A 44 13.61 -4.23 7.04
C LEU A 44 14.47 -3.10 6.43
N GLY A 45 14.50 -1.93 7.07
CA GLY A 45 15.29 -0.78 6.60
C GLY A 45 14.60 0.11 5.56
N GLY A 46 13.26 0.00 5.43
CA GLY A 46 12.48 0.91 4.61
C GLY A 46 12.60 2.37 5.04
N SER A 47 12.73 3.27 4.07
CA SER A 47 12.81 4.71 4.30
C SER A 47 11.43 5.34 4.53
N ASP A 48 11.40 6.52 5.14
CA ASP A 48 10.20 7.36 5.26
C ASP A 48 10.01 8.29 4.04
N GLU A 49 10.70 8.00 2.94
CA GLU A 49 10.61 8.79 1.70
C GLU A 49 9.33 8.45 0.93
N ARG A 50 8.82 9.41 0.16
CA ARG A 50 7.61 9.27 -0.65
C ARG A 50 7.60 7.95 -1.43
N GLU A 51 8.72 7.60 -2.04
CA GLU A 51 8.90 6.44 -2.93
C GLU A 51 8.72 5.10 -2.21
N ASN A 52 8.78 5.09 -0.88
CA ASN A 52 8.55 3.91 -0.06
C ASN A 52 7.21 3.94 0.69
N LEU A 53 6.42 5.00 0.58
CA LEU A 53 5.16 5.15 1.31
C LEU A 53 3.96 4.92 0.40
N ALA A 54 2.96 4.18 0.86
CA ALA A 54 1.66 4.02 0.20
C ALA A 54 0.50 4.42 1.12
N ALA A 55 -0.53 5.08 0.57
CA ALA A 55 -1.78 5.33 1.27
C ALA A 55 -2.61 4.03 1.34
N CYS A 56 -2.82 3.52 2.54
CA CYS A 56 -3.39 2.21 2.75
C CYS A 56 -4.61 2.25 3.69
N CYS A 57 -5.60 1.38 3.46
CA CYS A 57 -6.64 1.15 4.47
C CYS A 57 -6.10 0.24 5.58
N TYR A 58 -6.68 0.31 6.77
CA TYR A 58 -6.26 -0.52 7.91
C TYR A 58 -6.21 -2.02 7.56
N ARG A 59 -7.22 -2.53 6.85
CA ARG A 59 -7.31 -3.96 6.46
C ARG A 59 -6.17 -4.41 5.55
N CYS A 60 -5.87 -3.64 4.50
CA CYS A 60 -4.77 -3.97 3.59
C CYS A 60 -3.41 -3.85 4.29
N ASN A 61 -3.26 -2.86 5.17
CA ASN A 61 -2.04 -2.65 5.95
C ASN A 61 -1.78 -3.84 6.89
N GLU A 62 -2.81 -4.26 7.62
CA GLU A 62 -2.74 -5.41 8.51
C GLU A 62 -2.47 -6.72 7.74
N PHE A 63 -3.16 -6.92 6.61
CA PHE A 63 -2.99 -8.10 5.78
C PHE A 63 -1.56 -8.20 5.20
N LYS A 64 -0.99 -7.08 4.74
CA LYS A 64 0.40 -7.03 4.26
C LYS A 64 1.38 -7.22 5.42
N GLY A 65 1.21 -6.49 6.52
CA GLY A 65 2.14 -6.49 7.64
C GLY A 65 3.58 -6.19 7.17
N ALA A 66 4.54 -6.96 7.69
CA ALA A 66 5.94 -6.85 7.30
C ALA A 66 6.32 -7.69 6.05
N LYS A 67 5.35 -8.20 5.29
CA LYS A 67 5.63 -9.01 4.09
C LYS A 67 5.96 -8.11 2.90
N ILE A 68 6.99 -8.50 2.15
CA ILE A 68 7.33 -7.95 0.82
C ILE A 68 7.18 -8.98 -0.29
N LYS A 69 7.00 -10.25 0.08
CA LYS A 69 6.79 -11.38 -0.82
C LYS A 69 5.68 -12.27 -0.28
N ALA A 70 5.07 -13.05 -1.17
CA ALA A 70 4.17 -14.15 -0.86
C ALA A 70 4.43 -15.31 -1.83
N ASN A 71 4.02 -16.52 -1.45
CA ASN A 71 4.06 -17.64 -2.38
C ASN A 71 2.84 -17.56 -3.30
N ASP A 72 3.07 -17.69 -4.60
CA ASP A 72 2.00 -17.87 -5.57
C ASP A 72 1.26 -19.19 -5.28
N PRO A 73 -0.07 -19.20 -5.07
CA PRO A 73 -0.81 -20.42 -4.76
C PRO A 73 -0.79 -21.47 -5.88
N VAL A 74 -0.45 -21.09 -7.13
CA VAL A 74 -0.41 -22.00 -8.28
C VAL A 74 0.98 -22.60 -8.45
N THR A 75 2.04 -21.78 -8.46
CA THR A 75 3.41 -22.22 -8.73
C THR A 75 4.22 -22.49 -7.47
N ASN A 76 3.76 -22.02 -6.31
CA ASN A 76 4.48 -21.98 -5.04
C ASN A 76 5.81 -21.18 -5.09
N GLU A 77 6.01 -20.38 -6.13
CA GLU A 77 7.17 -19.49 -6.22
C GLU A 77 7.01 -18.29 -5.31
N SER A 78 8.11 -17.86 -4.69
CA SER A 78 8.13 -16.66 -3.85
C SER A 78 8.20 -15.40 -4.72
N ILE A 79 7.05 -14.74 -4.87
CA ILE A 79 6.89 -13.54 -5.69
C ILE A 79 6.80 -12.27 -4.85
N SER A 80 7.26 -11.16 -5.39
CA SER A 80 7.12 -9.84 -4.76
C SER A 80 5.66 -9.40 -4.71
N LEU A 81 5.27 -8.77 -3.61
CA LEU A 81 3.97 -8.11 -3.50
C LEU A 81 3.91 -6.88 -4.41
N PHE A 82 2.69 -6.47 -4.75
CA PHE A 82 2.44 -5.30 -5.57
C PHE A 82 3.07 -4.03 -4.99
N ASN A 83 3.75 -3.27 -5.85
CA ASN A 83 4.40 -2.01 -5.51
C ASN A 83 3.62 -0.84 -6.13
N ALA A 84 2.87 -0.11 -5.29
CA ALA A 84 2.03 1.02 -5.70
C ALA A 84 2.78 2.24 -6.29
N ARG A 85 4.12 2.23 -6.26
CA ARG A 85 4.96 3.31 -6.81
C ARG A 85 5.55 2.95 -8.17
N LEU A 86 5.75 1.66 -8.42
CA LEU A 86 6.39 1.15 -9.63
C LEU A 86 5.42 0.45 -10.60
N GLN A 87 4.27 0.00 -10.10
CA GLN A 87 3.32 -0.80 -10.86
C GLN A 87 1.97 -0.09 -10.99
N ARG A 88 1.34 -0.24 -12.15
CA ARG A 88 0.01 0.31 -12.42
C ARG A 88 -1.05 -0.68 -11.94
N TRP A 89 -1.95 -0.23 -11.08
CA TRP A 89 -2.97 -1.09 -10.47
C TRP A 89 -3.79 -1.89 -11.50
N LEU A 90 -4.19 -1.25 -12.60
CA LEU A 90 -5.01 -1.86 -13.65
C LEU A 90 -4.30 -2.98 -14.45
N ASP A 91 -2.97 -3.05 -14.38
CA ASP A 91 -2.19 -4.10 -15.05
C ASP A 91 -2.11 -5.38 -14.18
N HIS A 92 -2.48 -5.29 -12.89
CA HIS A 92 -2.36 -6.37 -11.92
C HIS A 92 -3.68 -6.81 -11.29
N PHE A 93 -4.66 -5.90 -11.21
CA PHE A 93 -5.90 -6.13 -10.49
C PHE A 93 -7.10 -5.61 -11.26
N GLN A 94 -8.23 -6.25 -10.98
CA GLN A 94 -9.56 -5.79 -11.35
C GLN A 94 -10.48 -6.04 -10.17
N TRP A 95 -11.55 -5.25 -10.07
CA TRP A 95 -12.61 -5.59 -9.14
C TRP A 95 -13.38 -6.76 -9.75
N ALA A 96 -13.69 -7.78 -8.95
CA ALA A 96 -14.62 -8.81 -9.40
C ALA A 96 -15.98 -8.11 -9.63
N ASN A 97 -16.52 -8.23 -10.85
CA ASN A 97 -17.79 -7.65 -11.31
C ASN A 97 -17.76 -6.18 -11.77
N VAL A 98 -16.70 -5.76 -12.45
CA VAL A 98 -16.82 -4.66 -13.44
C VAL A 98 -17.24 -5.23 -14.78
#